data_AF-A0A8J8FZM3-F1
#
_entry.id   AF-A0A8J8FZM3-F1
#
_cell.length_a   1.000
_cell.length_b   1.000
_cell.length_c   1.000
_cell.angle_alpha   90.00
_cell.angle_beta   90.00
_cell.angle_gamma   90.00
#
_symmetry.space_group_name_H-M   'P 1'
#
loop_
_entity.id
_entity.type
_entity.pdbx_description
1 polymer ?
#
loop_
_entity_poly.entity_id
_entity_poly.type
_entity_poly.pdbx_seq_one_letter_code
_entity_poly.pdbx_strand_id
1 'polypeptide(L)'
;MRKSIKISYFFIFIFTISCIQVSLNNSAALPVVKKNDLISLGYRLTVSAVQVEVFTEEAPFKGQVAIDVIKPIGLYNEIIGMKLGEVRNLIVAKEDGFSEYDPKYGIYANLTLYYDDLTIFEINGVHITEIENGGLTPGSFGFYFLRVVLGLLGATAFIFLIYGGYKFYPRIFGKRCTVCKTLAVGTCRKCGRVFCERCYSNGCPYCKSRTMIRFKT
;
A
#
# COMPACT_ATOMS: atom_id res chain seq x y z
N MET A 1 -17.87 36.09 -30.43
CA MET A 1 -17.66 36.39 -29.00
C MET A 1 -17.01 35.19 -28.32
N ARG A 2 -15.70 35.22 -28.05
CA ARG A 2 -14.97 34.18 -27.30
C ARG A 2 -14.90 34.61 -25.83
N LYS A 3 -15.63 33.92 -24.94
CA LYS A 3 -15.56 34.14 -23.50
C LYS A 3 -14.58 33.16 -22.86
N SER A 4 -13.75 33.74 -22.00
CA SER A 4 -12.63 33.19 -21.25
C SER A 4 -12.99 31.93 -20.43
N ILE A 5 -12.25 30.84 -20.66
CA ILE A 5 -12.15 29.67 -19.78
C ILE A 5 -10.70 29.64 -19.28
N LYS A 6 -10.40 30.38 -18.21
CA LYS A 6 -9.06 30.41 -17.60
C LYS A 6 -9.04 30.28 -16.07
N ILE A 7 -10.17 30.00 -15.43
CA ILE A 7 -10.27 30.06 -13.95
C ILE A 7 -10.21 28.67 -13.27
N SER A 8 -10.36 27.57 -13.99
CA SER A 8 -10.59 26.26 -13.35
C SER A 8 -9.33 25.49 -12.92
N TYR A 9 -8.12 25.87 -13.36
CA TYR A 9 -6.90 25.11 -13.06
C TYR A 9 -6.16 25.58 -11.80
N PHE A 10 -6.42 26.80 -11.32
CA PHE A 10 -5.70 27.37 -10.18
C PHE A 10 -6.21 26.82 -8.84
N PHE A 11 -7.50 26.47 -8.73
CA PHE A 11 -8.07 25.91 -7.50
C PHE A 11 -7.70 24.44 -7.25
N ILE A 12 -7.41 23.67 -8.31
CA ILE A 12 -7.02 22.26 -8.17
C ILE A 12 -5.60 22.13 -7.60
N PHE A 13 -4.72 23.09 -7.88
CA PHE A 13 -3.33 23.05 -7.42
C PHE A 13 -3.16 23.42 -5.93
N ILE A 14 -4.07 24.21 -5.36
CA ILE A 14 -4.01 24.60 -3.94
C ILE A 14 -4.54 23.47 -3.04
N PHE A 15 -5.50 22.66 -3.52
CA PHE A 15 -6.04 21.54 -2.73
C PHE A 15 -5.09 20.35 -2.60
N THR A 16 -4.21 20.12 -3.58
CA THR A 16 -3.24 19.01 -3.50
C THR A 16 -2.08 19.30 -2.56
N ILE A 17 -1.71 20.57 -2.37
CA ILE A 17 -0.60 20.95 -1.47
C ILE A 17 -1.04 20.89 0.01
N SER A 18 -2.29 21.25 0.31
CA SER A 18 -2.80 21.26 1.69
C SER A 18 -2.98 19.87 2.31
N CYS A 19 -3.15 18.81 1.50
CA CYS A 19 -3.24 17.44 2.02
C CYS A 19 -1.88 16.77 2.31
N ILE A 20 -0.76 17.40 1.96
CA ILE A 20 0.58 16.82 2.19
C ILE A 20 1.16 17.20 3.56
N GLN A 21 0.59 18.18 4.26
CA GLN A 21 1.16 18.70 5.51
C GLN A 21 0.61 18.09 6.82
N VAL A 22 -0.24 17.07 6.76
CA VAL A 22 -0.81 16.44 7.98
C VAL A 22 -0.37 14.98 8.11
N SER A 23 0.92 14.74 8.40
CA SER A 23 1.38 13.44 8.97
C SER A 23 2.85 13.39 9.39
N LEU A 24 3.47 14.52 9.79
CA LEU A 24 4.90 14.50 10.13
C LEU A 24 5.26 14.54 11.60
N ASN A 25 4.32 14.74 12.53
CA ASN A 25 4.67 14.87 13.93
C ASN A 25 3.77 13.98 14.79
N ASN A 26 4.25 12.75 15.05
CA ASN A 26 4.19 12.04 16.33
C ASN A 26 4.46 10.54 16.13
N SER A 27 5.59 10.17 15.53
CA SER A 27 6.16 8.85 15.79
C SER A 27 6.70 8.87 17.20
N ALA A 28 5.85 8.59 18.19
CA ALA A 28 6.31 8.34 19.55
C ALA A 28 7.39 7.26 19.47
N ALA A 29 8.57 7.55 20.04
CA ALA A 29 9.66 6.59 20.03
C ALA A 29 9.19 5.28 20.68
N LEU A 30 9.28 4.18 19.94
CA LEU A 30 8.90 2.86 20.46
C LEU A 30 9.71 2.55 21.72
N PRO A 31 9.10 1.90 22.72
CA PRO A 31 9.80 1.53 23.95
C PRO A 31 10.95 0.58 23.61
N VAL A 32 12.03 0.71 24.38
CA VAL A 32 13.26 -0.04 24.24
C VAL A 32 13.42 -0.91 25.48
N VAL A 33 13.81 -2.17 25.28
CA VAL A 33 14.00 -3.14 26.34
C VAL A 33 15.12 -2.70 27.29
N LYS A 34 14.81 -2.67 28.59
CA LYS A 34 15.76 -2.39 29.68
C LYS A 34 15.82 -3.56 30.66
N LYS A 35 16.86 -3.54 31.49
CA LYS A 35 16.99 -4.48 32.60
C LYS A 35 15.76 -4.38 33.52
N ASN A 36 15.26 -5.53 33.96
CA ASN A 36 14.08 -5.72 34.81
C ASN A 36 12.72 -5.42 34.18
N ASP A 37 12.66 -5.09 32.88
CA ASP A 37 11.39 -4.98 32.17
C ASP A 37 10.70 -6.35 32.07
N LEU A 38 9.37 -6.35 32.07
CA LEU A 38 8.58 -7.51 31.70
C LEU A 38 8.42 -7.54 30.19
N ILE A 39 8.84 -8.63 29.55
CA ILE A 39 8.78 -8.76 28.10
C ILE A 39 7.98 -9.99 27.66
N SER A 40 7.46 -9.90 26.44
CA SER A 40 6.93 -11.01 25.67
C SER A 40 7.81 -11.21 24.42
N LEU A 41 8.52 -12.33 24.34
CA LEU A 41 9.56 -12.61 23.36
C LEU A 41 9.16 -13.80 22.46
N GLY A 42 9.32 -13.65 21.15
CA GLY A 42 9.24 -14.72 20.17
C GLY A 42 10.59 -15.01 19.53
N TYR A 43 10.86 -16.28 19.25
CA TYR A 43 12.05 -16.72 18.49
C TYR A 43 11.92 -18.18 18.06
N ARG A 44 12.74 -18.57 17.09
CA ARG A 44 13.03 -19.97 16.74
C ARG A 44 14.47 -20.29 17.07
N LEU A 45 14.70 -21.22 17.98
CA LEU A 45 16.05 -21.66 18.34
C LEU A 45 16.42 -22.91 17.54
N THR A 46 17.50 -22.80 16.78
CA THR A 46 18.12 -23.89 16.02
C THR A 46 19.52 -24.18 16.57
N VAL A 47 19.80 -25.44 16.85
CA VAL A 47 21.10 -25.92 17.35
C VAL A 47 21.53 -27.09 16.48
N SER A 48 22.73 -27.03 15.90
CA SER A 48 23.26 -28.07 14.99
C SER A 48 22.29 -28.44 13.85
N ALA A 49 21.67 -27.42 13.24
CA ALA A 49 20.65 -27.54 12.18
C ALA A 49 19.33 -28.24 12.60
N VAL A 50 19.11 -28.47 13.89
CA VAL A 50 17.85 -29.00 14.43
C VAL A 50 17.14 -27.90 15.21
N GLN A 51 15.86 -27.68 14.91
CA GLN A 51 15.02 -26.77 15.66
C GLN A 51 14.67 -27.40 17.01
N VAL A 52 14.99 -26.72 18.10
CA VAL A 52 14.82 -27.24 19.46
C VAL A 52 13.73 -26.52 20.24
N GLU A 53 13.51 -25.23 19.98
CA GLU A 53 12.55 -24.42 20.73
C GLU A 53 11.91 -23.36 19.83
N VAL A 54 10.61 -23.11 20.04
CA VAL A 54 9.83 -22.16 19.25
C VAL A 54 8.90 -21.39 20.16
N PHE A 55 9.03 -20.07 20.16
CA PHE A 55 8.09 -19.15 20.76
C PHE A 55 7.51 -18.25 19.68
N THR A 56 6.19 -18.25 19.57
CA THR A 56 5.44 -17.46 18.58
C THR A 56 4.65 -16.35 19.26
N GLU A 57 3.98 -15.49 18.49
CA GLU A 57 3.08 -14.47 19.04
C GLU A 57 1.91 -15.09 19.84
N GLU A 58 1.44 -16.28 19.44
CA GLU A 58 0.35 -17.00 20.13
C GLU A 58 0.80 -17.61 21.46
N ALA A 59 2.06 -18.05 21.53
CA ALA A 59 2.66 -18.65 22.72
C ALA A 59 4.08 -18.09 22.94
N PRO A 60 4.19 -16.81 23.33
CA PRO A 60 5.48 -16.17 23.49
C PRO A 60 6.10 -16.53 24.84
N PHE A 61 7.42 -16.43 24.92
CA PHE A 61 8.11 -16.46 26.19
C PHE A 61 7.77 -15.19 26.97
N LYS A 62 7.22 -15.32 28.18
CA LYS A 62 6.93 -14.19 29.07
C LYS A 62 7.83 -14.26 30.29
N GLY A 63 8.58 -13.19 30.54
CA GLY A 63 9.51 -13.16 31.64
C GLY A 63 10.07 -11.77 31.90
N GLN A 64 10.73 -11.64 33.05
CA GLN A 64 11.49 -10.45 33.37
C GLN A 64 12.87 -10.50 32.70
N VAL A 65 13.34 -9.36 32.18
CA VAL A 65 14.68 -9.22 31.61
C VAL A 65 15.73 -9.22 32.72
N ALA A 66 16.12 -10.42 33.12
CA ALA A 66 17.13 -10.69 34.14
C ALA A 66 18.07 -11.82 33.68
N ILE A 67 19.32 -11.79 34.15
CA ILE A 67 20.41 -12.68 33.70
C ILE A 67 20.11 -14.15 34.04
N ASP A 68 19.38 -14.39 35.12
CA ASP A 68 18.97 -15.70 35.59
C ASP A 68 17.75 -16.26 34.85
N VAL A 69 16.93 -15.38 34.26
CA VAL A 69 15.69 -15.72 33.54
C VAL A 69 15.95 -15.93 32.05
N ILE A 70 16.67 -14.99 31.42
CA ILE A 70 16.99 -15.05 29.99
C ILE A 70 18.36 -15.70 29.83
N LYS A 71 18.34 -16.94 29.32
CA LYS A 71 19.55 -17.70 29.00
C LYS A 71 19.62 -18.00 27.51
N PRO A 72 20.82 -18.02 26.94
CA PRO A 72 22.13 -17.79 27.57
C PRO A 72 22.50 -16.29 27.68
N ILE A 73 23.68 -15.99 28.22
CA ILE A 73 24.15 -14.60 28.42
C ILE A 73 24.24 -13.82 27.11
N GLY A 74 24.60 -14.48 26.00
CA GLY A 74 24.62 -13.86 24.68
C GLY A 74 23.24 -13.36 24.23
N LEU A 75 22.19 -14.14 24.52
CA LEU A 75 20.81 -13.72 24.24
C LEU A 75 20.38 -12.54 25.12
N TYR A 76 20.72 -12.58 26.42
CA TYR A 76 20.42 -11.50 27.36
C TYR A 76 21.02 -10.16 26.90
N ASN A 77 22.29 -10.16 26.51
CA ASN A 77 22.99 -8.95 26.08
C ASN A 77 22.39 -8.34 24.82
N GLU A 78 21.94 -9.17 23.88
CA GLU A 78 21.37 -8.72 22.61
C GLU A 78 19.94 -8.23 22.73
N ILE A 79 19.15 -8.80 23.63
CA ILE A 79 17.78 -8.36 23.89
C ILE A 79 17.77 -6.97 24.54
N ILE A 80 18.76 -6.63 25.37
CA ILE A 80 18.88 -5.29 25.94
C ILE A 80 19.10 -4.27 24.83
N GLY A 81 18.22 -3.28 24.75
CA GLY A 81 18.29 -2.25 23.71
C GLY A 81 17.51 -2.57 22.44
N MET A 82 16.92 -3.77 22.31
CA MET A 82 15.96 -4.04 21.23
C MET A 82 14.72 -3.16 21.38
N LYS A 83 14.19 -2.70 20.26
CA LYS A 83 12.93 -1.96 20.23
C LYS A 83 11.75 -2.93 20.19
N LEU A 84 10.62 -2.49 20.73
CA LEU A 84 9.36 -3.21 20.58
C LEU A 84 9.04 -3.40 19.09
N GLY A 85 8.75 -4.64 18.68
CA GLY A 85 8.48 -5.03 17.29
C GLY A 85 9.72 -5.18 16.40
N GLU A 86 10.93 -4.95 16.91
CA GLU A 86 12.16 -5.20 16.16
C GLU A 86 12.35 -6.71 15.96
N VAL A 87 12.55 -7.12 14.72
CA VAL A 87 12.88 -8.50 14.33
C VAL A 87 14.38 -8.59 14.05
N ARG A 88 15.07 -9.54 14.66
CA ARG A 88 16.51 -9.77 14.46
C ARG A 88 16.82 -11.26 14.35
N ASN A 89 17.82 -11.60 13.55
CA ASN A 89 18.45 -12.91 13.59
C ASN A 89 19.74 -12.81 14.40
N LEU A 90 19.93 -13.70 15.36
CA LEU A 90 21.05 -13.68 16.27
C LEU A 90 21.80 -15.02 16.24
N ILE A 91 23.12 -14.95 16.16
CA ILE A 91 24.01 -16.10 16.31
C ILE A 91 24.77 -15.91 17.61
N VAL A 92 24.55 -16.81 18.57
CA VAL A 92 25.28 -16.81 19.85
C VAL A 92 26.42 -17.82 19.75
N ALA A 93 27.64 -17.32 19.90
CA ALA A 93 28.84 -18.14 19.92
C ALA A 93 28.84 -19.09 21.13
N LYS A 94 29.62 -20.17 21.06
CA LYS A 94 29.63 -21.21 22.10
C LYS A 94 30.09 -20.68 23.46
N GLU A 95 30.93 -19.66 23.48
CA GLU A 95 31.47 -19.01 24.67
C GLU A 95 30.40 -18.24 25.45
N ASP A 96 29.44 -17.66 24.74
CA ASP A 96 28.31 -16.89 25.29
C ASP A 96 27.01 -17.70 25.35
N GLY A 97 27.10 -19.00 25.03
CA GLY A 97 26.01 -19.96 24.96
C GLY A 97 25.65 -20.57 26.32
N PHE A 98 25.07 -21.77 26.29
CA PHE A 98 24.69 -22.46 27.52
C PHE A 98 25.90 -23.04 28.26
N SER A 99 25.84 -23.04 29.59
CA SER A 99 26.83 -23.70 30.45
C SER A 99 26.55 -25.20 30.54
N GLU A 100 27.60 -26.02 30.62
CA GLU A 100 27.50 -27.48 30.83
C GLU A 100 26.75 -27.84 32.11
N TYR A 101 26.76 -26.94 33.10
CA TYR A 101 26.09 -27.13 34.38
C TYR A 101 24.62 -26.65 34.39
N ASP A 102 24.10 -26.16 33.26
CA ASP A 102 22.70 -25.75 33.20
C ASP A 102 21.78 -26.99 33.24
N PRO A 103 20.86 -27.09 34.22
CA PRO A 103 20.05 -28.28 34.41
C PRO A 103 19.07 -28.53 33.26
N LYS A 104 18.70 -27.50 32.50
CA LYS A 104 17.74 -27.60 31.40
C LYS A 104 18.42 -27.62 30.04
N TYR A 105 19.45 -26.79 29.87
CA TYR A 105 20.08 -26.54 28.56
C TYR A 105 21.53 -27.01 28.47
N GLY A 106 22.06 -27.70 29.49
CA GLY A 106 23.45 -28.18 29.50
C GLY A 106 23.79 -29.14 28.36
N ILE A 107 22.78 -29.82 27.77
CA ILE A 107 22.95 -30.64 26.57
C ILE A 107 23.37 -29.85 25.32
N TYR A 108 23.16 -28.53 25.33
CA TYR A 108 23.53 -27.62 24.25
C TYR A 108 24.79 -26.81 24.59
N ALA A 109 25.48 -27.15 25.68
CA ALA A 109 26.72 -26.49 26.04
C ALA A 109 27.79 -26.69 24.96
N ASN A 110 28.65 -25.68 24.80
CA ASN A 110 29.69 -25.61 23.78
C ASN A 110 29.18 -25.65 22.31
N LEU A 111 27.88 -25.49 22.08
CA LEU A 111 27.31 -25.40 20.73
C LEU A 111 26.99 -23.94 20.37
N THR A 112 27.06 -23.63 19.07
CA THR A 112 26.59 -22.35 18.53
C THR A 112 25.08 -22.40 18.41
N LEU A 113 24.43 -21.31 18.84
CA LEU A 113 22.97 -21.20 18.85
C LEU A 113 22.52 -20.19 17.80
N TYR A 114 21.47 -20.53 17.07
CA TYR A 114 20.88 -19.68 16.06
C TYR A 114 19.46 -19.33 16.49
N TYR A 115 19.23 -18.04 16.73
CA TYR A 115 17.91 -17.48 17.05
C TYR A 115 17.39 -16.77 15.80
N ASP A 116 16.43 -17.40 15.13
CA ASP A 116 15.76 -16.84 13.98
C ASP A 116 14.49 -16.11 14.42
N ASP A 117 14.22 -14.97 13.77
CA ASP A 117 13.03 -14.13 13.99
C ASP A 117 12.83 -13.70 15.46
N LEU A 118 13.93 -13.38 16.15
CA LEU A 118 13.91 -12.86 17.51
C LEU A 118 13.13 -11.54 17.54
N THR A 119 11.99 -11.53 18.22
CA THR A 119 11.04 -10.41 18.19
C THR A 119 10.48 -10.13 19.58
N ILE A 120 10.40 -8.84 19.94
CA ILE A 120 9.76 -8.39 21.19
C ILE A 120 8.32 -7.95 20.88
N PHE A 121 7.33 -8.69 21.36
CA PHE A 121 5.90 -8.39 21.15
C PHE A 121 5.32 -7.43 22.20
N GLU A 122 5.84 -7.49 23.42
CA GLU A 122 5.34 -6.70 24.55
C GLU A 122 6.49 -6.22 25.46
N ILE A 123 6.42 -4.98 25.94
CA ILE A 123 7.27 -4.45 27.01
C ILE A 123 6.38 -3.76 28.04
N ASN A 124 6.41 -4.24 29.30
CA ASN A 124 5.69 -3.66 30.45
C ASN A 124 4.19 -3.39 30.17
N GLY A 125 3.48 -4.31 29.50
CA GLY A 125 2.06 -4.14 29.15
C GLY A 125 1.80 -3.42 27.82
N VAL A 126 2.82 -2.87 27.16
CA VAL A 126 2.69 -2.23 25.85
C VAL A 126 2.89 -3.28 24.76
N HIS A 127 1.79 -3.65 24.09
CA HIS A 127 1.78 -4.63 23.00
C HIS A 127 1.73 -3.94 21.64
N ILE A 128 2.47 -4.45 20.65
CA ILE A 128 2.29 -4.04 19.25
C ILE A 128 1.33 -5.01 18.56
N THR A 129 0.22 -4.49 18.03
CA THR A 129 -0.74 -5.28 17.25
C THR A 129 -0.35 -5.44 15.78
N GLU A 130 0.68 -4.71 15.33
CA GLU A 130 1.18 -4.75 13.95
C GLU A 130 2.71 -4.81 13.96
N ILE A 131 3.27 -6.03 14.00
CA ILE A 131 4.70 -6.23 13.79
C ILE A 131 4.98 -5.79 12.35
N GLU A 132 5.73 -4.69 12.16
CA GLU A 132 6.20 -4.24 10.84
C GLU A 132 7.18 -5.30 10.29
N ASN A 133 6.63 -6.37 9.71
CA ASN A 133 7.36 -7.39 8.97
C ASN A 133 7.97 -6.78 7.71
N GLY A 134 9.10 -6.06 7.81
CA GLY A 134 10.06 -5.76 6.72
C GLY A 134 9.53 -5.22 5.39
N GLY A 135 8.25 -4.89 5.28
CA GLY A 135 7.57 -4.46 4.07
C GLY A 135 7.49 -2.96 4.10
N LEU A 136 8.14 -2.32 3.11
CA LEU A 136 8.10 -0.89 2.78
C LEU A 136 7.30 -0.06 3.79
N THR A 137 7.97 0.29 4.90
CA THR A 137 7.31 1.00 6.00
C THR A 137 6.67 2.29 5.48
N PRO A 138 5.48 2.69 5.97
CA PRO A 138 4.79 3.93 5.59
C PRO A 138 5.60 5.22 5.81
N GLY A 139 6.79 5.13 6.44
CA GLY A 139 7.75 6.20 6.64
C GLY A 139 9.01 6.15 5.77
N SER A 140 9.22 5.10 4.97
CA SER A 140 10.46 4.93 4.18
C SER A 140 10.47 5.83 2.93
N PHE A 141 11.64 6.40 2.59
CA PHE A 141 11.82 7.21 1.37
C PHE A 141 11.33 6.49 0.11
N GLY A 142 11.51 5.17 0.03
CA GLY A 142 11.01 4.35 -1.07
C GLY A 142 9.48 4.32 -1.16
N PHE A 143 8.77 4.26 -0.03
CA PHE A 143 7.31 4.32 -0.01
C PHE A 143 6.78 5.68 -0.46
N TYR A 144 7.40 6.77 -0.01
CA TYR A 144 7.05 8.12 -0.47
C TYR A 144 7.32 8.30 -1.96
N PHE A 145 8.47 7.84 -2.46
CA PHE A 145 8.81 7.89 -3.87
C PHE A 145 7.80 7.10 -4.71
N LEU A 146 7.49 5.87 -4.31
CA LEU A 146 6.50 5.04 -4.99
C LEU A 146 5.13 5.74 -5.05
N ARG A 147 4.67 6.31 -3.93
CA ARG A 147 3.38 7.00 -3.83
C ARG A 147 3.30 8.23 -4.76
N VAL A 148 4.38 9.01 -4.83
CA VAL A 148 4.46 10.19 -5.72
C VAL A 148 4.46 9.76 -7.18
N VAL A 149 5.25 8.74 -7.55
CA VAL A 149 5.30 8.22 -8.93
C VAL A 149 3.95 7.65 -9.35
N LEU A 150 3.31 6.86 -8.49
CA LEU A 150 1.99 6.28 -8.77
C LEU A 150 0.92 7.39 -8.91
N GLY A 151 1.00 8.44 -8.10
CA GLY A 151 0.13 9.62 -8.21
C GLY A 151 0.29 10.34 -9.55
N LEU A 152 1.54 10.54 -10.01
CA LEU A 152 1.83 11.15 -11.32
C LEU A 152 1.33 10.29 -12.48
N LEU A 153 1.53 8.98 -12.42
CA LEU A 153 1.03 8.04 -13.42
C LEU A 153 -0.51 8.00 -13.44
N GLY A 154 -1.14 8.02 -12.26
CA GLY A 154 -2.60 8.08 -12.14
C GLY A 154 -3.18 9.36 -12.75
N ALA A 155 -2.58 10.52 -12.43
CA ALA A 155 -3.02 11.81 -12.98
C ALA A 155 -2.86 11.88 -14.51
N THR A 156 -1.71 11.41 -15.03
CA THR A 156 -1.47 11.39 -16.48
C THR A 156 -2.44 10.44 -17.19
N ALA A 157 -2.67 9.23 -16.67
CA ALA A 157 -3.65 8.30 -17.21
C ALA A 157 -5.07 8.89 -17.21
N PHE A 158 -5.46 9.58 -16.14
CA PHE A 158 -6.76 10.23 -16.04
C PHE A 158 -6.96 11.34 -17.08
N ILE A 159 -5.94 12.18 -17.30
CA ILE A 159 -5.98 13.22 -18.35
C ILE A 159 -6.11 12.58 -19.74
N PHE A 160 -5.37 11.49 -20.00
CA PHE A 160 -5.48 10.73 -21.25
C PHE A 160 -6.87 10.13 -21.44
N LEU A 161 -7.50 9.60 -20.38
CA LEU A 161 -8.86 9.09 -20.43
C LEU A 161 -9.89 10.18 -20.74
N ILE A 162 -9.79 11.36 -20.13
CA ILE A 162 -10.69 12.49 -20.43
C ILE A 162 -10.49 12.96 -21.87
N TYR A 163 -9.23 13.13 -22.30
CA TYR A 163 -8.94 13.60 -23.66
C TYR A 163 -9.36 12.57 -24.72
N GLY A 164 -9.07 11.30 -24.48
CA GLY A 164 -9.52 10.19 -25.31
C GLY A 164 -11.04 10.11 -25.35
N GLY A 165 -11.69 10.19 -24.18
CA GLY A 165 -13.13 10.30 -24.04
C GLY A 165 -13.69 11.41 -24.92
N TYR A 166 -13.23 12.65 -24.74
CA TYR A 166 -13.72 13.80 -25.52
C TYR A 166 -13.52 13.62 -27.04
N LYS A 167 -12.36 13.12 -27.47
CA LYS A 167 -12.04 12.94 -28.89
C LYS A 167 -12.82 11.79 -29.54
N PHE A 168 -13.06 10.71 -28.81
CA PHE A 168 -13.73 9.51 -29.33
C PHE A 168 -15.24 9.45 -29.01
N TYR A 169 -15.74 10.26 -28.07
CA TYR A 169 -17.15 10.37 -27.72
C TYR A 169 -18.07 10.58 -28.94
N PRO A 170 -17.82 11.54 -29.86
CA PRO A 170 -18.69 11.71 -31.03
C PRO A 170 -18.63 10.51 -31.99
N ARG A 171 -17.55 9.73 -32.01
CA ARG A 171 -17.39 8.58 -32.90
C ARG A 171 -18.10 7.33 -32.39
N ILE A 172 -18.17 7.15 -31.07
CA ILE A 172 -18.78 5.99 -30.42
C ILE A 172 -20.28 6.24 -30.17
N PHE A 173 -20.65 7.41 -29.68
CA PHE A 173 -22.03 7.73 -29.26
C PHE A 173 -22.78 8.69 -30.21
N GLY A 174 -22.14 9.15 -31.28
CA GLY A 174 -22.82 9.93 -32.32
C GLY A 174 -23.94 9.12 -32.96
N LYS A 175 -25.16 9.68 -32.97
CA LYS A 175 -26.32 9.04 -33.61
C LYS A 175 -25.97 8.73 -35.07
N ARG A 176 -26.18 7.47 -35.48
CA ARG A 176 -25.87 7.01 -36.85
C ARG A 176 -27.07 7.20 -37.76
N CYS A 177 -26.80 7.44 -39.04
CA CYS A 177 -27.80 7.51 -40.09
C CYS A 177 -28.48 6.15 -40.22
N THR A 178 -29.81 6.15 -40.24
CA THR A 178 -30.61 4.93 -40.36
C THR A 178 -30.41 4.18 -41.68
N VAL A 179 -29.95 4.88 -42.73
CA VAL A 179 -29.76 4.29 -44.07
C VAL A 179 -28.32 3.78 -44.27
N CYS A 180 -27.30 4.64 -44.11
CA CYS A 180 -25.92 4.31 -44.45
C CYS A 180 -24.99 4.14 -43.23
N LYS A 181 -25.51 4.21 -42.00
CA LYS A 181 -24.76 4.06 -40.74
C LYS A 181 -23.62 5.07 -40.50
N THR A 182 -23.46 6.10 -41.34
CA THR A 182 -22.50 7.21 -41.09
C THR A 182 -23.02 8.12 -39.98
N LEU A 183 -22.20 9.05 -39.48
CA LEU A 183 -22.63 10.08 -38.53
C LEU A 183 -23.83 10.86 -39.06
N ALA A 184 -24.89 10.92 -38.27
CA ALA A 184 -26.10 11.66 -38.62
C ALA A 184 -26.00 13.11 -38.17
N VAL A 185 -26.55 14.01 -38.99
CA VAL A 185 -26.47 15.47 -38.78
C VAL A 185 -27.75 15.99 -38.11
N GLY A 186 -28.83 15.20 -38.09
CA GLY A 186 -30.12 15.60 -37.53
C GLY A 186 -31.23 14.58 -37.71
N THR A 187 -32.45 14.97 -37.33
CA THR A 187 -33.66 14.15 -37.43
C THR A 187 -34.67 14.74 -38.41
N CYS A 188 -35.43 13.89 -39.09
CA CYS A 188 -36.56 14.34 -39.89
C CYS A 188 -37.68 14.85 -38.98
N ARG A 189 -38.19 16.07 -39.25
CA ARG A 189 -39.22 16.71 -38.42
C ARG A 189 -40.55 15.94 -38.37
N LYS A 190 -40.87 15.19 -39.43
CA LYS A 190 -42.17 14.50 -39.58
C LYS A 190 -42.19 13.09 -38.99
N CYS A 191 -41.10 12.33 -39.14
CA CYS A 191 -41.05 10.92 -38.72
C CYS A 191 -39.97 10.61 -37.65
N GLY A 192 -39.24 11.62 -37.17
CA GLY A 192 -38.26 11.50 -36.08
C GLY A 192 -36.97 10.73 -36.40
N ARG A 193 -36.88 10.08 -37.55
CA ARG A 193 -35.72 9.25 -37.92
C ARG A 193 -34.46 10.08 -38.19
N VAL A 194 -33.31 9.50 -37.86
CA VAL A 194 -31.99 10.14 -37.87
C VAL A 194 -31.30 9.90 -39.22
N PHE A 195 -30.77 10.97 -39.85
CA PHE A 195 -30.14 10.91 -41.17
C PHE A 195 -28.84 11.72 -41.26
N CYS A 196 -27.94 11.29 -42.13
CA CYS A 196 -26.81 12.11 -42.56
C CYS A 196 -27.22 13.05 -43.70
N GLU A 197 -26.41 14.08 -43.95
CA GLU A 197 -26.68 15.11 -44.96
C GLU A 197 -26.82 14.51 -46.37
N ARG A 198 -25.97 13.53 -46.72
CA ARG A 198 -26.02 12.84 -48.02
C ARG A 198 -27.29 12.01 -48.21
N CYS A 199 -27.75 11.27 -47.20
CA CYS A 199 -28.98 10.48 -47.33
C CYS A 199 -30.26 11.34 -47.25
N TYR A 200 -30.15 12.56 -46.73
CA TYR A 200 -31.28 13.49 -46.63
C TYR A 200 -31.38 14.46 -47.82
N SER A 201 -30.39 14.51 -48.73
CA SER A 201 -30.34 15.49 -49.83
C SER A 201 -31.58 15.47 -50.72
N ASN A 202 -32.19 14.30 -50.91
CA ASN A 202 -33.38 14.11 -51.74
C ASN A 202 -34.69 14.08 -50.91
N GLY A 203 -34.62 14.47 -49.63
CA GLY A 203 -35.71 14.36 -48.66
C GLY A 203 -35.69 13.05 -47.87
N CYS A 204 -36.60 12.93 -46.90
CA CYS A 204 -36.69 11.75 -46.05
C CYS A 204 -37.17 10.53 -46.86
N PRO A 205 -36.43 9.41 -46.91
CA PRO A 205 -36.81 8.23 -47.69
C PRO A 205 -38.12 7.57 -47.22
N TYR A 206 -38.53 7.80 -45.97
CA TYR A 206 -39.73 7.17 -45.40
C TYR A 206 -41.00 8.01 -45.53
N CYS A 207 -40.90 9.33 -45.35
CA CYS A 207 -42.09 10.20 -45.30
C CYS A 207 -42.09 11.31 -46.35
N LYS A 208 -41.07 11.33 -47.24
CA LYS A 208 -40.84 12.31 -48.31
C LYS A 208 -40.77 13.78 -47.85
N SER A 209 -40.71 14.04 -46.54
CA SER A 209 -40.54 15.39 -45.99
C SER A 209 -39.16 15.95 -46.31
N ARG A 210 -39.10 17.24 -46.63
CA ARG A 210 -37.85 18.00 -46.86
C ARG A 210 -37.40 18.83 -45.66
N THR A 211 -38.10 18.72 -44.52
CA THR A 211 -37.75 19.45 -43.28
C THR A 211 -36.97 18.59 -42.27
N MET A 212 -35.77 19.07 -41.92
CA MET A 212 -34.83 18.42 -40.98
C MET A 212 -34.51 19.35 -39.80
N ILE A 213 -34.43 18.77 -38.62
CA ILE A 213 -33.95 19.43 -37.40
C ILE A 213 -32.50 18.98 -37.20
N ARG A 214 -31.53 19.88 -37.39
CA ARG A 214 -30.11 19.58 -37.16
C ARG A 214 -29.83 19.45 -35.66
N PHE A 215 -28.96 18.52 -35.29
CA PHE A 215 -28.44 18.47 -33.94
C PHE A 215 -27.56 19.70 -33.72
N LYS A 216 -27.71 20.38 -32.57
CA LYS A 216 -26.83 21.48 -32.17
C LYS A 216 -25.43 20.88 -31.98
N THR A 217 -24.53 21.17 -32.91
CA THR A 217 -23.08 20.94 -32.79
C THR A 217 -22.46 22.00 -31.91
#